data_AF-A0A6A3P1T5-F1
#
_entry.id   AF-A0A6A3P1T5-F1
#
_cell.length_a   1.000
_cell.length_b   1.000
_cell.length_c   1.000
_cell.angle_alpha   90.00
_cell.angle_beta   90.00
_cell.angle_gamma   90.00
#
_symmetry.space_group_name_H-M   'P 1'
#
loop_
_entity.id
_entity.type
_entity.pdbx_description
1 polymer ?
#
loop_
_entity_poly.entity_id
_entity_poly.type
_entity_poly.pdbx_seq_one_letter_code
_entity_poly.pdbx_strand_id
1 'polypeptide(L)'
;MTQPRGHLTEQGFKHDVMAYLAMSARGLARDNDLAPNTLLQHMGIAKRFGHIEKEGFVQACMAKLDPGAYLAAIFVRCECPGFWIQPARFDPPPPPLRPVFY
;
A
#
# COMPACT_ATOMS: atom_id res chain seq x y z
N MET A 1 -14.48 -30.50 -7.84
CA MET A 1 -14.41 -29.86 -6.51
C MET A 1 -14.00 -28.41 -6.70
N THR A 2 -14.95 -27.49 -6.68
CA THR A 2 -14.69 -26.05 -6.69
C THR A 2 -14.29 -25.64 -5.28
N GLN A 3 -13.01 -25.38 -5.04
CA GLN A 3 -12.60 -24.67 -3.83
C GLN A 3 -13.46 -23.40 -3.71
N PRO A 4 -13.99 -23.05 -2.53
CA PRO A 4 -14.54 -21.73 -2.34
C PRO A 4 -13.39 -20.77 -2.60
N ARG A 5 -13.47 -20.01 -3.69
CA ARG A 5 -12.60 -18.84 -3.87
C ARG A 5 -12.84 -18.02 -2.61
N GLY A 6 -11.87 -18.03 -1.70
CA GLY A 6 -11.98 -17.36 -0.41
C GLY A 6 -12.53 -15.96 -0.68
N HIS A 7 -13.62 -15.62 -0.01
CA HIS A 7 -14.25 -14.32 -0.21
C HIS A 7 -13.20 -13.28 0.17
N LEU A 8 -12.63 -12.59 -0.81
CA LEU A 8 -11.66 -11.53 -0.58
C LEU A 8 -12.44 -10.39 0.07
N THR A 9 -12.43 -10.35 1.40
CA THR A 9 -13.02 -9.26 2.16
C THR A 9 -12.08 -8.06 2.09
N GLU A 10 -12.64 -6.85 2.13
CA GLU A 10 -11.86 -5.61 2.21
C GLU A 10 -10.84 -5.67 3.36
N GLN A 11 -11.25 -6.19 4.51
CA GLN A 11 -10.41 -6.37 5.69
C GLN A 11 -9.27 -7.37 5.45
N GLY A 12 -9.53 -8.48 4.76
CA GLY A 12 -8.51 -9.47 4.40
C GLY A 12 -7.48 -8.90 3.43
N PHE A 13 -7.93 -8.21 2.38
CA PHE A 13 -7.04 -7.55 1.44
C PHE A 13 -6.15 -6.50 2.12
N LYS A 14 -6.75 -5.67 2.98
CA LYS A 14 -6.02 -4.66 3.74
C LYS A 14 -4.95 -5.29 4.65
N HIS A 15 -5.31 -6.36 5.36
CA HIS A 15 -4.38 -7.10 6.21
C HIS A 15 -3.20 -7.68 5.41
N ASP A 16 -3.48 -8.28 4.25
CA ASP A 16 -2.44 -8.88 3.40
C ASP A 16 -1.49 -7.83 2.81
N VAL A 17 -2.01 -6.69 2.37
CA VAL A 17 -1.20 -5.55 1.90
C VAL A 17 -0.34 -5.00 3.05
N MET A 18 -0.90 -4.81 4.24
CA MET A 18 -0.15 -4.33 5.40
C MET A 18 0.93 -5.32 5.83
N ALA A 19 0.65 -6.62 5.84
CA ALA A 19 1.63 -7.67 6.12
C ALA A 19 2.77 -7.66 5.08
N TYR A 20 2.43 -7.49 3.80
CA TYR A 20 3.41 -7.37 2.73
C TYR A 20 4.32 -6.14 2.88
N LEU A 21 3.79 -5.02 3.34
CA LEU A 21 4.54 -3.79 3.56
C LEU A 21 5.37 -3.82 4.86
N ALA A 22 4.85 -4.46 5.92
CA ALA A 22 5.52 -4.61 7.21
C ALA A 22 6.86 -5.35 7.09
N MET A 23 6.97 -6.29 6.13
CA MET A 23 8.23 -6.94 5.77
C MET A 23 9.37 -5.96 5.39
N SER A 24 9.05 -4.75 4.92
CA SER A 24 10.04 -3.68 4.66
C SER A 24 10.24 -2.75 5.87
N ALA A 25 9.25 -2.59 6.73
CA ALA A 25 9.26 -1.56 7.78
C ALA A 25 10.22 -1.88 8.94
N ARG A 26 10.44 -3.17 9.28
CA ARG A 26 11.28 -3.66 10.41
C ARG A 26 11.00 -3.05 11.80
N GLY A 27 10.19 -2.00 11.93
CA GLY A 27 9.70 -1.41 13.18
C GLY A 27 8.40 -2.08 13.66
N LEU A 28 7.83 -1.53 14.74
CA LEU A 28 6.63 -2.06 15.40
C LEU A 28 5.40 -1.84 14.49
N ALA A 29 5.13 -2.80 13.61
CA ALA A 29 3.95 -2.76 12.75
C ALA A 29 2.70 -3.03 13.59
N ARG A 30 1.87 -2.00 13.84
CA ARG A 30 0.48 -2.18 14.24
C ARG A 30 -0.39 -2.31 12.99
N ASP A 31 -1.65 -2.75 13.14
CA ASP A 31 -2.56 -3.09 12.03
C ASP A 31 -2.63 -2.07 10.87
N ASN A 32 -2.34 -0.79 11.11
CA ASN A 32 -2.33 0.29 10.10
C ASN A 32 -1.08 1.19 10.16
N ASP A 33 -0.01 0.78 10.84
CA ASP A 33 1.10 1.67 11.19
C ASP A 33 2.43 1.10 10.72
N LEU A 34 2.97 1.66 9.65
CA LEU A 34 4.33 1.36 9.20
C LEU A 34 5.26 2.42 9.79
N ALA A 35 6.11 2.00 10.73
CA ALA A 35 7.12 2.84 11.36
C ALA A 35 8.52 2.47 10.82
N PRO A 36 8.93 2.99 9.63
CA PRO A 36 10.30 2.83 9.18
C PRO A 36 11.23 3.64 10.07
N ASN A 37 12.17 2.97 10.73
CA ASN A 37 13.20 3.59 11.58
C ASN A 37 14.36 4.20 10.76
N THR A 38 14.42 3.95 9.46
CA THR A 38 15.51 4.40 8.58
C THR A 38 15.00 4.83 7.21
N LEU A 39 15.75 5.71 6.53
CA LEU A 39 15.47 6.10 5.14
C LEU A 39 15.45 4.88 4.19
N LEU A 40 16.31 3.89 4.43
CA LEU A 40 16.36 2.66 3.64
C LEU A 40 15.06 1.84 3.77
N GLN A 41 14.48 1.75 4.97
CA GLN A 41 13.20 1.09 5.19
C GLN A 41 12.05 1.86 4.53
N HIS A 42 12.08 3.20 4.61
CA HIS A 42 11.13 4.06 3.91
C HIS A 42 11.18 3.83 2.39
N MET A 43 12.37 3.83 1.79
CA MET A 43 12.56 3.51 0.36
C MET A 43 12.10 2.09 0.02
N GLY A 44 12.33 1.12 0.90
CA GLY A 44 11.86 -0.26 0.75
C GLY A 44 10.33 -0.40 0.80
N ILE A 45 9.64 0.44 1.57
CA ILE A 45 8.17 0.54 1.58
C ILE A 45 7.68 1.16 0.27
N ALA A 46 8.26 2.30 -0.13
CA ALA A 46 7.92 2.99 -1.37
C ALA A 46 8.05 2.10 -2.61
N LYS A 47 9.14 1.32 -2.69
CA LYS A 47 9.37 0.36 -3.78
C LYS A 47 8.28 -0.71 -3.86
N ARG A 48 7.80 -1.20 -2.72
CA ARG A 48 6.73 -2.20 -2.65
C ARG A 48 5.38 -1.61 -3.06
N PHE A 49 5.07 -0.39 -2.65
CA PHE A 49 3.90 0.33 -3.14
C PHE A 49 3.90 0.46 -4.66
N GLY A 50 5.00 0.96 -5.22
CA GLY A 50 5.12 1.06 -6.68
C GLY A 50 5.05 -0.28 -7.40
N HIS A 51 5.37 -1.40 -6.73
CA HIS A 51 5.18 -2.74 -7.30
C HIS A 51 3.70 -3.14 -7.34
N ILE A 52 2.96 -2.91 -6.25
CA ILE A 52 1.52 -3.18 -6.19
C ILE A 52 0.76 -2.33 -7.22
N GLU A 53 1.13 -1.05 -7.36
CA GLU A 53 0.51 -0.17 -8.35
C GLU A 53 0.75 -0.59 -9.79
N LYS A 54 1.83 -1.33 -10.07
CA LYS A 54 2.15 -1.81 -11.42
C LYS A 54 1.72 -3.25 -11.65
N GLU A 55 1.14 -3.90 -10.64
CA GLU A 55 0.72 -5.29 -10.74
C GLU A 55 -0.52 -5.39 -11.64
N GLY A 56 -0.48 -6.35 -12.57
CA GLY A 56 -1.46 -6.44 -13.65
C GLY A 56 -2.86 -6.79 -13.17
N PHE A 57 -2.98 -7.66 -12.16
CA PHE A 57 -4.27 -7.99 -11.57
C PHE A 57 -4.88 -6.80 -10.82
N VAL A 58 -4.07 -6.06 -10.03
CA VAL A 58 -4.50 -4.84 -9.33
C VAL A 58 -4.99 -3.80 -10.34
N GLN A 59 -4.24 -3.54 -11.41
CA GLN A 59 -4.63 -2.57 -12.44
C GLN A 59 -5.87 -3.00 -13.22
N ALA A 60 -6.04 -4.30 -13.49
CA ALA A 60 -7.27 -4.83 -14.08
C ALA A 60 -8.48 -4.64 -13.16
N CYS A 61 -8.29 -4.67 -11.83
CA CYS A 61 -9.34 -4.34 -10.87
C CYS A 61 -9.62 -2.83 -10.86
N MET A 62 -8.58 -1.99 -10.78
CA MET A 62 -8.72 -0.52 -10.77
C MET A 62 -9.39 0.02 -12.03
N ALA A 63 -9.14 -0.59 -13.19
CA ALA A 63 -9.78 -0.21 -14.45
C ALA A 63 -11.31 -0.32 -14.43
N LYS A 64 -11.87 -1.15 -13.54
CA LYS A 64 -13.32 -1.33 -13.38
C LYS A 64 -13.96 -0.37 -12.37
N LEU A 65 -13.15 0.36 -11.60
CA LEU A 65 -13.64 1.32 -10.62
C LEU A 65 -13.84 2.69 -11.26
N ASP A 66 -14.69 3.52 -10.65
CA ASP A 66 -14.93 4.89 -11.10
C ASP A 66 -13.62 5.69 -11.16
N PRO A 67 -13.47 6.62 -12.13
CA PRO A 67 -12.34 7.55 -12.15
C PRO A 67 -12.22 8.30 -10.81
N GLY A 68 -11.03 8.27 -10.19
CA GLY A 68 -10.81 8.86 -8.87
C GLY A 68 -11.09 7.95 -7.67
N ALA A 69 -11.52 6.70 -7.90
CA ALA A 69 -11.52 5.68 -6.86
C ALA A 69 -10.09 5.26 -6.53
N TYR A 70 -9.82 5.14 -5.21
CA TYR A 70 -8.60 4.60 -4.65
C TYR A 70 -8.95 3.46 -3.72
N LEU A 71 -8.02 2.51 -3.56
CA LEU A 71 -8.26 1.37 -2.70
C LEU A 71 -7.98 1.69 -1.23
N ALA A 72 -6.95 2.50 -0.94
CA ALA A 72 -6.63 2.91 0.43
C ALA A 72 -5.87 4.24 0.49
N ALA A 73 -6.07 4.96 1.59
CA ALA A 73 -5.20 6.07 2.00
C ALA A 73 -4.00 5.51 2.77
N ILE A 74 -2.79 5.89 2.38
CA ILE A 74 -1.57 5.42 3.04
C ILE A 74 -0.91 6.58 3.78
N PHE A 75 -0.57 6.33 5.04
CA PHE A 75 0.15 7.28 5.88
C PHE A 75 1.49 6.72 6.29
N VAL A 76 2.53 7.56 6.20
CA VAL A 76 3.86 7.23 6.69
C VAL A 76 4.15 8.09 7.91
N ARG A 77 4.53 7.43 9.01
CA ARG A 77 5.04 8.09 10.20
C ARG A 77 6.54 8.32 10.06
N CYS A 78 6.99 9.55 10.32
CA CYS A 78 8.40 9.88 10.46
C CYS A 78 8.60 10.46 11.87
N GLU A 79 9.63 10.00 12.59
CA GLU A 79 9.86 10.37 14.01
C GLU A 79 10.94 11.44 14.23
N CYS A 80 11.48 12.09 13.20
CA CYS A 80 12.46 13.18 13.36
C CYS A 80 12.16 14.40 12.45
N PRO A 81 12.07 15.64 12.99
CA PRO A 81 12.31 16.08 14.37
C PRO A 81 11.04 16.10 15.26
N GLY A 82 9.99 15.35 14.89
CA GLY A 82 8.75 15.22 15.66
C GLY A 82 7.86 14.11 15.09
N PHE A 83 6.78 13.75 15.78
CA PHE A 83 5.79 12.79 15.29
C PHE A 83 4.95 13.42 14.18
N TRP A 84 5.37 13.22 12.92
CA TRP A 84 4.63 13.70 11.77
C TRP A 84 4.05 12.51 11.00
N ILE A 85 2.73 12.54 10.82
CA ILE A 85 2.01 11.64 9.93
C ILE A 85 1.76 12.43 8.66
N GLN A 86 2.31 11.97 7.55
CA GLN A 86 2.08 12.57 6.24
C GLN A 86 1.50 11.52 5.29
N PRO A 87 0.60 11.93 4.36
CA PRO A 87 0.19 11.06 3.27
C PRO A 87 1.43 10.56 2.56
N ALA A 88 1.42 9.28 2.21
CA ALA A 88 2.51 8.67 1.50
C ALA A 88 2.53 9.21 0.06
N ARG A 89 3.29 10.29 -0.15
CA ARG A 89 3.44 10.90 -1.47
C ARG A 89 4.38 10.03 -2.30
N PHE A 90 3.81 9.07 -3.02
CA PHE A 90 4.51 8.32 -4.06
C PHE A 90 4.28 8.98 -5.42
N ASP A 91 5.26 8.86 -6.31
CA ASP A 91 5.06 9.25 -7.69
C ASP A 91 3.97 8.37 -8.31
N PRO A 92 2.91 8.95 -8.87
CA PRO A 92 1.84 8.16 -9.47
C PRO A 92 2.39 7.33 -10.63
N PRO A 93 1.79 6.16 -10.90
CA PRO A 93 2.25 5.31 -11.99
C PRO A 93 2.01 6.00 -13.35
N PRO A 94 2.84 5.74 -14.37
CA PRO A 94 2.68 6.35 -15.67
C PRO A 94 1.37 5.87 -16.35
N PRO A 95 0.67 6.73 -17.12
CA PRO A 95 -0.48 6.32 -17.91
C PRO A 95 -0.16 5.11 -18.80
N PRO A 96 -1.09 4.15 -19.01
CA PRO A 96 -2.51 4.17 -18.61
C PRO A 96 -2.78 3.65 -17.19
N LEU A 97 -1.73 3.36 -16.41
CA LEU A 97 -1.88 2.82 -15.07
C LEU A 97 -2.48 3.87 -14.15
N ARG A 98 -3.38 3.43 -13.27
CA ARG A 98 -4.08 4.30 -12.32
C ARG A 98 -3.43 4.20 -10.94
N PRO A 99 -3.30 5.31 -10.20
CA PRO A 99 -2.86 5.23 -8.81
C PRO A 99 -3.84 4.38 -8.00
N VAL A 100 -3.30 3.48 -7.19
CA VAL A 100 -4.08 2.57 -6.33
C VAL A 100 -4.25 3.18 -4.94
N PHE A 101 -3.25 3.96 -4.51
CA PHE A 101 -3.14 4.57 -3.20
C PHE A 101 -3.17 6.10 -3.30
N TYR A 102 -3.55 6.79 -2.22
CA TYR A 102 -3.45 8.25 -2.09
C TYR A 102 -3.01 8.70 -0.69
#